data_AF-A0A9P3TZP5-F1
#
_entry.id   AF-A0A9P3TZP5-F1
#
_cell.length_a   1.000
_cell.length_b   1.000
_cell.length_c   1.000
_cell.angle_alpha   90.00
_cell.angle_beta   90.00
_cell.angle_gamma   90.00
#
_symmetry.space_group_name_H-M   'P 1'
#
loop_
_entity.id
_entity.type
_entity.pdbx_description
1 polymer ?
#
loop_
_entity_poly.entity_id
_entity_poly.type
_entity_poly.pdbx_seq_one_letter_code
_entity_poly.pdbx_strand_id
1 'polypeptide(L)'
;MKFKTFEITKREFLVSIIIACMMIVLGFFIDDKVQSKFLEDNERYYKATKINNDKDLFDYAMETSAGDSLISGRFKSVDSVSIEELKGDYWFIERTEEKYTMHTRVVTTKDSKGHSHKYTETYWTWDYHDSIEKKCNKFNFMGKEFDAKVITNLSKERLALKKDIFKNNNLKIKGNYAYINNKRRYYYEVIPKEFNGTMYANLKNNTIANPADKNIKVFKGESIQNVLENNNFNTGFFKVVFWIIWILITTIIIYVFYYLKNDWLEDK
;
A
#
# COMPACT_ATOMS: atom_id res chain seq x y z
N MET A 1 -12.24 -34.07 -25.35
CA MET A 1 -10.90 -34.30 -24.76
C MET A 1 -10.86 -35.77 -24.33
N LYS A 2 -10.15 -36.65 -25.05
CA LYS A 2 -10.02 -38.06 -24.63
C LYS A 2 -9.03 -38.12 -23.48
N PHE A 3 -9.52 -38.18 -22.25
CA PHE A 3 -8.66 -38.52 -21.11
C PHE A 3 -8.21 -39.97 -21.31
N LYS A 4 -6.89 -40.18 -21.36
CA LYS A 4 -6.31 -41.52 -21.32
C LYS A 4 -6.80 -42.17 -20.03
N THR A 5 -7.55 -43.26 -20.11
CA THR A 5 -7.91 -44.05 -18.93
C THR A 5 -6.63 -44.70 -18.43
N PHE A 6 -6.04 -44.13 -17.39
CA PHE A 6 -4.93 -44.75 -16.68
C PHE A 6 -5.52 -45.69 -15.63
N GLU A 7 -4.98 -46.90 -15.54
CA GLU A 7 -5.40 -47.89 -14.57
C GLU A 7 -4.56 -47.69 -13.31
N ILE A 8 -5.23 -47.38 -12.19
CA ILE A 8 -4.55 -47.12 -10.91
C ILE A 8 -4.32 -48.44 -10.21
N THR A 9 -3.06 -48.79 -9.96
CA THR A 9 -2.74 -50.00 -9.19
C THR A 9 -2.94 -49.79 -7.69
N LYS A 10 -3.16 -50.88 -6.94
CA LYS A 10 -3.31 -50.82 -5.46
C LYS A 10 -2.10 -50.19 -4.77
N ARG A 11 -0.89 -50.36 -5.33
CA ARG A 11 0.37 -49.81 -4.81
C ARG A 11 0.46 -48.30 -5.03
N GLU A 12 0.13 -47.82 -6.24
CA GLU A 12 0.09 -46.37 -6.53
C GLU A 12 -0.96 -45.65 -5.71
N PHE A 13 -2.11 -46.28 -5.47
CA PHE A 13 -3.13 -45.75 -4.56
C PHE A 13 -2.58 -45.56 -3.13
N LEU A 14 -1.85 -46.55 -2.62
CA LEU A 14 -1.23 -46.49 -1.28
C LEU A 14 -0.17 -45.39 -1.19
N VAL A 15 0.67 -45.23 -2.22
CA VAL A 15 1.67 -44.14 -2.28
C VAL A 15 0.99 -42.77 -2.38
N SER A 16 -0.14 -42.65 -3.08
CA SER A 16 -0.89 -41.38 -3.16
C SER A 16 -1.41 -40.93 -1.80
N ILE A 17 -1.84 -41.86 -0.94
CA ILE A 17 -2.26 -41.58 0.44
C ILE A 17 -1.07 -41.05 1.23
N ILE A 18 0.11 -41.68 1.08
CA ILE A 18 1.33 -41.24 1.75
C ILE A 18 1.73 -39.83 1.29
N ILE A 19 1.67 -39.54 -0.02
CA ILE A 19 1.92 -38.19 -0.58
C ILE A 19 0.93 -37.18 0.01
N ALA A 20 -0.37 -37.51 0.05
CA ALA A 20 -1.39 -36.64 0.64
C ALA A 20 -1.13 -36.36 2.12
N CYS A 21 -0.78 -37.39 2.91
CA CYS A 21 -0.43 -37.23 4.32
C CYS A 21 0.80 -36.33 4.50
N MET A 22 1.86 -36.50 3.71
CA MET A 22 3.05 -35.63 3.76
C MET A 22 2.69 -34.18 3.38
N MET A 23 1.87 -33.98 2.34
CA MET A 23 1.42 -32.65 1.93
C MET A 23 0.57 -31.96 3.00
N ILE A 24 -0.26 -32.69 3.73
CA ILE A 24 -1.04 -32.13 4.85
C ILE A 24 -0.10 -31.66 5.98
N VAL A 25 0.87 -32.49 6.37
CA VAL A 25 1.86 -32.13 7.40
C VAL A 25 2.65 -30.89 7.01
N LEU A 26 3.16 -30.84 5.77
CA LEU A 26 3.85 -29.65 5.23
C LEU A 26 2.94 -28.43 5.17
N GLY A 27 1.66 -28.62 4.81
CA GLY A 27 0.65 -27.57 4.79
C GLY A 27 0.50 -26.90 6.15
N PHE A 28 0.46 -27.68 7.24
CA PHE A 28 0.40 -27.14 8.60
C PHE A 28 1.65 -26.32 8.99
N PHE A 29 2.86 -26.78 8.62
CA PHE A 29 4.09 -26.01 8.89
C PHE A 29 4.11 -24.66 8.15
N ILE A 30 3.64 -24.63 6.91
CA ILE A 30 3.57 -23.40 6.12
C ILE A 30 2.47 -22.48 6.66
N ASP A 31 1.30 -23.02 6.97
CA ASP A 31 0.17 -22.28 7.55
C ASP A 31 0.57 -21.60 8.87
N ASP A 32 1.27 -22.32 9.76
CA ASP A 32 1.78 -21.78 11.02
C ASP A 32 2.78 -20.64 10.80
N LYS A 33 3.73 -20.81 9.86
CA LYS A 33 4.72 -19.76 9.53
C LYS A 33 4.09 -18.53 8.88
N VAL A 34 3.03 -18.72 8.09
CA VAL A 34 2.30 -17.62 7.45
C VAL A 34 1.46 -16.89 8.50
N GLN A 35 0.70 -17.61 9.31
CA GLN A 35 -0.13 -17.03 10.36
C GLN A 35 0.70 -16.30 11.40
N SER A 36 1.82 -16.87 11.87
CA SER A 36 2.72 -16.22 12.82
C SER A 36 3.25 -14.88 12.29
N LYS A 37 3.64 -14.80 11.02
CA LYS A 37 4.09 -13.54 10.41
C LYS A 37 2.98 -12.48 10.33
N PHE A 38 1.76 -12.88 9.98
CA PHE A 38 0.60 -11.97 9.95
C PHE A 38 0.13 -11.56 11.36
N LEU A 39 0.20 -12.49 12.32
CA LEU A 39 -0.09 -12.23 13.72
C LEU A 39 0.94 -11.28 14.31
N GLU A 40 2.24 -11.49 14.09
CA GLU A 40 3.32 -10.66 14.64
C GLU A 40 3.21 -9.19 14.19
N ASP A 41 2.91 -8.95 12.91
CA ASP A 41 2.72 -7.60 12.37
C ASP A 41 1.50 -6.87 12.95
N ASN A 42 0.48 -7.61 13.41
CA ASN A 42 -0.74 -7.09 14.01
C ASN A 42 -0.64 -7.00 15.54
N GLU A 43 0.01 -7.98 16.16
CA GLU A 43 0.22 -8.07 17.60
C GLU A 43 0.98 -6.87 18.13
N ARG A 44 1.93 -6.31 17.37
CA ARG A 44 2.63 -5.09 17.81
C ARG A 44 1.68 -3.92 18.05
N TYR A 45 0.66 -3.75 17.20
CA TYR A 45 -0.35 -2.69 17.38
C TYR A 45 -1.28 -3.01 18.55
N TYR A 46 -1.65 -4.28 18.71
CA TYR A 46 -2.47 -4.74 19.83
C TYR A 46 -1.75 -4.71 21.18
N LYS A 47 -0.43 -4.89 21.22
CA LYS A 47 0.38 -4.87 22.45
C LYS A 47 0.89 -3.47 22.79
N ALA A 48 1.00 -2.59 21.79
CA ALA A 48 1.44 -1.21 21.97
C ALA A 48 0.63 -0.47 23.04
N THR A 49 1.26 0.44 23.78
CA THR A 49 0.58 1.36 24.70
C THR A 49 -0.34 2.28 23.89
N LYS A 50 -1.60 2.47 24.32
CA LYS A 50 -2.58 3.30 23.58
C LYS A 50 -2.75 4.63 24.29
N ILE A 51 -2.53 5.72 23.56
CA ILE A 51 -2.61 7.08 24.09
C ILE A 51 -3.56 7.86 23.19
N ASN A 52 -4.77 8.14 23.68
CA ASN A 52 -5.82 8.73 22.87
C ASN A 52 -5.94 10.24 23.09
N ASN A 53 -5.18 11.02 22.30
CA ASN A 53 -5.17 12.49 22.37
C ASN A 53 -4.99 13.05 23.80
N ASP A 54 -4.18 12.36 24.62
CA ASP A 54 -3.87 12.71 25.99
C ASP A 54 -2.40 13.13 26.09
N LYS A 55 -2.18 14.43 26.27
CA LYS A 55 -0.84 15.02 26.34
C LYS A 55 -0.10 14.59 27.61
N ASP A 56 -0.78 14.52 28.75
CA ASP A 56 -0.13 14.21 30.02
C ASP A 56 0.29 12.73 30.05
N LEU A 57 -0.56 11.85 29.51
CA LEU A 57 -0.21 10.45 29.32
C LEU A 57 0.90 10.27 28.29
N PHE A 58 0.94 11.08 27.23
CA PHE A 58 2.03 11.09 26.26
C PHE A 58 3.36 11.53 26.87
N ASP A 59 3.34 12.61 27.66
CA ASP A 59 4.52 13.10 28.39
C ASP A 59 5.05 12.04 29.35
N TYR A 60 4.16 11.43 30.15
CA TYR A 60 4.51 10.35 31.06
C TYR A 60 5.08 9.11 30.34
N ALA A 61 4.46 8.71 29.21
CA ALA A 61 4.92 7.56 28.42
C ALA A 61 6.30 7.81 27.78
N MET A 62 6.60 9.04 27.41
CA MET A 62 7.91 9.46 26.90
C MET A 62 8.99 9.46 28.00
N GLU A 63 8.64 9.93 29.20
CA GLU A 63 9.54 9.94 30.37
C GLU A 63 9.86 8.53 30.86
N THR A 64 8.85 7.67 30.95
CA THR A 64 8.98 6.28 31.42
C THR A 64 9.48 5.32 30.35
N SER A 65 9.72 5.80 29.13
CA SER A 65 10.11 4.97 27.97
C SER A 65 9.16 3.78 27.77
N ALA A 66 7.87 4.08 27.59
CA ALA A 66 6.81 3.10 27.43
C ALA A 66 6.98 2.13 26.24
N GLY A 67 7.97 2.38 25.36
CA GLY A 67 8.26 1.54 24.21
C GLY A 67 7.21 1.70 23.13
N ASP A 68 6.85 0.60 22.48
CA ASP A 68 5.89 0.61 21.36
C ASP A 68 4.55 1.19 21.78
N SER A 69 4.12 2.24 21.07
CA SER A 69 2.94 3.01 21.42
C SER A 69 2.15 3.41 20.17
N LEU A 70 0.82 3.35 20.27
CA LEU A 70 -0.14 3.93 19.36
C LEU A 70 -0.70 5.22 19.96
N ILE A 71 -0.35 6.35 19.37
CA ILE A 71 -0.73 7.67 19.87
C ILE A 71 -1.61 8.36 18.82
N SER A 72 -2.88 8.60 19.13
CA SER A 72 -3.74 9.45 18.30
C SER A 72 -3.60 10.91 18.71
N GLY A 73 -3.63 11.81 17.73
CA GLY A 73 -3.54 13.24 17.99
C GLY A 73 -3.58 14.08 16.73
N ARG A 74 -3.38 15.38 16.92
CA ARG A 74 -3.26 16.35 15.84
C ARG A 74 -1.80 16.58 15.49
N PHE A 75 -1.48 16.42 14.21
CA PHE A 75 -0.20 16.78 13.60
C PHE A 75 -0.34 18.18 13.03
N LYS A 76 0.61 19.06 13.32
CA LYS A 76 0.62 20.43 12.80
C LYS A 76 2.01 20.82 12.33
N SER A 77 2.15 21.19 11.07
CA SER A 77 3.43 21.73 10.56
C SER A 77 3.83 23.00 11.33
N VAL A 78 5.09 23.07 11.75
CA VAL A 78 5.64 24.25 12.45
C VAL A 78 6.08 25.29 11.42
N ASP A 79 6.86 24.84 10.43
CA ASP A 79 7.35 25.62 9.31
C ASP A 79 6.59 25.24 8.03
N SER A 80 5.29 25.57 8.02
CA SER A 80 4.41 25.30 6.87
C SER A 80 4.92 25.96 5.59
N VAL A 81 4.72 25.30 4.46
CA VAL A 81 5.19 25.73 3.14
C VAL A 81 4.05 26.28 2.28
N SER A 82 4.37 27.25 1.42
CA SER A 82 3.42 27.82 0.46
C SER A 82 4.06 27.97 -0.93
N ILE A 83 3.19 28.01 -1.94
CA ILE A 83 3.55 28.37 -3.32
C ILE A 83 2.97 29.74 -3.62
N GLU A 84 3.75 30.59 -4.28
CA GLU A 84 3.46 32.00 -4.47
C GLU A 84 2.05 32.27 -5.03
N GLU A 85 1.59 31.43 -5.95
CA GLU A 85 0.30 31.58 -6.62
C GLU A 85 -0.93 31.18 -5.79
N LEU A 86 -0.76 30.48 -4.66
CA LEU A 86 -1.84 30.02 -3.78
C LEU A 86 -1.89 30.81 -2.46
N LYS A 87 -3.09 31.01 -1.91
CA LYS A 87 -3.32 31.67 -0.60
C LYS A 87 -3.17 30.74 0.61
N GLY A 88 -2.80 29.48 0.41
CA GLY A 88 -2.76 28.46 1.45
C GLY A 88 -1.34 28.08 1.88
N ASP A 89 -1.26 27.63 3.13
CA ASP A 89 -0.09 26.98 3.72
C ASP A 89 -0.34 25.47 3.86
N TYR A 90 0.71 24.68 3.70
CA TYR A 90 0.64 23.23 3.69
C TYR A 90 1.79 22.62 4.47
N TRP A 91 1.62 21.38 4.92
CA TRP A 91 2.75 20.57 5.37
C TRP A 91 3.65 20.20 4.20
N PHE A 92 3.01 19.84 3.09
CA PHE A 92 3.65 19.47 1.83
C PHE A 92 2.84 20.04 0.68
N ILE A 93 3.51 20.54 -0.34
CA ILE A 93 2.89 20.90 -1.60
C ILE A 93 3.82 20.57 -2.76
N GLU A 94 3.27 19.89 -3.76
CA GLU A 94 3.90 19.64 -5.04
C GLU A 94 3.02 20.21 -6.14
N ARG A 95 3.61 21.03 -7.00
CA ARG A 95 2.97 21.49 -8.23
C ARG A 95 3.58 20.74 -9.40
N THR A 96 2.75 19.98 -10.11
CA THR A 96 3.17 19.23 -11.29
C THR A 96 2.62 19.88 -12.54
N GLU A 97 3.52 20.21 -13.46
CA GLU A 97 3.18 20.74 -14.77
C GLU A 97 3.11 19.61 -15.81
N GLU A 98 2.07 19.65 -16.63
CA GLU A 98 1.84 18.74 -17.74
C GLU A 98 1.75 19.51 -19.06
N LYS A 99 2.31 18.91 -20.12
CA LYS A 99 2.27 19.42 -21.48
C LYS A 99 1.44 18.49 -22.36
N TYR A 100 0.62 19.08 -23.22
CA TYR A 100 -0.14 18.34 -24.22
C TYR A 100 0.74 18.04 -25.43
N THR A 101 1.03 16.77 -25.64
CA THR A 101 2.01 16.26 -26.60
C THR A 101 1.35 15.25 -27.54
N MET A 102 1.88 15.20 -28.76
CA MET A 102 1.41 14.29 -29.80
C MET A 102 2.19 12.98 -29.70
N HIS A 103 1.47 11.88 -29.74
CA HIS A 103 2.01 10.52 -29.79
C HIS A 103 1.49 9.80 -31.02
N THR A 104 2.21 8.74 -31.42
CA THR A 104 1.78 7.86 -32.49
C THR A 104 1.86 6.42 -32.03
N ARG A 105 0.87 5.60 -32.42
CA ARG A 105 0.91 4.14 -32.21
C ARG A 105 0.52 3.41 -33.48
N VAL A 106 1.09 2.23 -33.70
CA VAL A 106 0.71 1.35 -34.80
C VAL A 106 -0.45 0.47 -34.32
N VAL A 107 -1.61 0.62 -34.93
CA VAL A 107 -2.80 -0.19 -34.65
C VAL A 107 -2.93 -1.25 -35.72
N THR A 108 -3.20 -2.49 -35.31
CA THR A 108 -3.52 -3.58 -36.23
C THR A 108 -5.01 -3.86 -36.16
N THR A 109 -5.72 -3.75 -37.27
CA THR A 109 -7.14 -4.12 -37.39
C THR A 109 -7.27 -5.33 -38.31
N LYS A 110 -8.29 -6.16 -38.08
CA LYS A 110 -8.64 -7.27 -38.97
C LYS A 110 -9.92 -6.94 -39.72
N ASP A 111 -9.94 -7.21 -41.01
CA ASP A 111 -11.16 -7.12 -41.81
C ASP A 111 -12.12 -8.30 -41.51
N SER A 112 -13.33 -8.25 -42.04
CA SER A 112 -14.32 -9.34 -41.91
C SER A 112 -13.89 -10.65 -42.60
N LYS A 113 -12.79 -10.64 -43.34
CA LYS A 113 -12.19 -11.80 -44.04
C LYS A 113 -10.93 -12.32 -43.33
N GLY A 114 -10.54 -11.74 -42.20
CA GLY A 114 -9.38 -12.16 -41.39
C GLY A 114 -8.03 -11.55 -41.78
N HIS A 115 -7.95 -10.68 -42.79
CA HIS A 115 -6.71 -10.00 -43.19
C HIS A 115 -6.38 -8.87 -42.20
N SER A 116 -5.10 -8.80 -41.82
CA SER A 116 -4.62 -7.80 -40.87
C SER A 116 -4.05 -6.59 -41.60
N HIS A 117 -4.54 -5.40 -41.25
CA HIS A 117 -4.06 -4.11 -41.74
C HIS A 117 -3.41 -3.33 -40.60
N LYS A 118 -2.30 -2.65 -40.89
CA LYS A 118 -1.61 -1.78 -39.92
C LYS A 118 -1.71 -0.34 -40.39
N TYR A 119 -2.05 0.56 -39.48
CA TYR A 119 -1.99 2.00 -39.72
C TYR A 119 -1.45 2.72 -38.50
N THR A 120 -0.86 3.89 -38.74
CA THR A 120 -0.35 4.77 -37.68
C THR A 120 -1.49 5.67 -37.22
N GLU A 121 -1.88 5.54 -35.96
CA GLU A 121 -2.84 6.40 -35.30
C GLU A 121 -2.11 7.49 -34.52
N THR A 122 -2.49 8.74 -34.74
CA THR A 122 -2.02 9.88 -33.93
C THR A 122 -3.01 10.12 -32.80
N TYR A 123 -2.49 10.21 -31.58
CA TYR A 123 -3.28 10.57 -30.40
C TYR A 123 -2.51 11.59 -29.55
N TRP A 124 -3.19 12.19 -28.58
CA TRP A 124 -2.60 13.23 -27.74
C TRP A 124 -2.85 12.92 -26.27
N THR A 125 -1.84 13.13 -25.45
CA THR A 125 -1.93 12.96 -23.99
C THR A 125 -1.33 14.16 -23.28
N TRP A 126 -1.68 14.29 -22.01
CA TRP A 126 -1.01 15.21 -21.10
C TRP A 126 0.14 14.45 -20.46
N ASP A 127 1.36 14.86 -20.76
CA ASP A 127 2.57 14.23 -20.25
C ASP A 127 3.24 15.12 -19.21
N TYR A 128 3.91 14.51 -18.24
CA TYR A 128 4.74 15.20 -17.26
C TYR A 128 5.76 16.11 -17.96
N HIS A 129 5.90 17.34 -17.46
CA HIS A 129 6.87 18.30 -17.96
C HIS A 129 7.87 18.74 -16.90
N ASP A 130 7.37 19.12 -15.71
CA ASP A 130 8.18 19.62 -14.60
C ASP A 130 7.42 19.51 -13.28
N SER A 131 8.11 19.56 -12.14
CA SER A 131 7.48 19.69 -10.83
C SER A 131 8.28 20.52 -9.85
N ILE A 132 7.55 21.24 -8.99
CA ILE A 132 8.13 21.99 -7.86
C ILE A 132 7.57 21.40 -6.57
N GLU A 133 8.45 20.90 -5.72
CA GLU A 133 8.12 20.32 -4.42
C GLU A 133 8.60 21.22 -3.27
N LYS A 134 7.75 21.39 -2.25
CA LYS A 134 8.11 21.99 -0.97
C LYS A 134 7.51 21.17 0.18
N LYS A 135 8.25 21.05 1.27
CA LYS A 135 7.82 20.35 2.48
C LYS A 135 8.34 21.04 3.75
N CYS A 136 7.59 20.94 4.84
CA CYS A 136 8.03 21.41 6.15
C CYS A 136 9.17 20.53 6.70
N ASN A 137 10.00 21.09 7.56
CA ASN A 137 11.10 20.38 8.23
C ASN A 137 10.70 19.91 9.62
N LYS A 138 9.72 20.54 10.25
CA LYS A 138 9.27 20.23 11.62
C LYS A 138 7.76 20.19 11.73
N PHE A 139 7.31 19.45 12.72
CA PHE A 139 5.92 19.41 13.11
C PHE A 139 5.75 19.37 14.61
N ASN A 140 4.62 19.91 15.07
CA ASN A 140 4.16 19.81 16.43
C ASN A 140 3.18 18.64 16.55
N PHE A 141 3.37 17.83 17.59
CA PHE A 141 2.48 16.76 17.99
C PHE A 141 2.49 16.66 19.51
N MET A 142 1.32 16.63 20.14
CA MET A 142 1.16 16.66 21.61
C MET A 142 1.93 17.80 22.29
N GLY A 143 2.05 18.96 21.62
CA GLY A 143 2.77 20.11 22.18
C GLY A 143 4.30 20.03 22.10
N LYS A 144 4.88 18.96 21.53
CA LYS A 144 6.33 18.83 21.27
C LYS A 144 6.63 18.96 19.78
N GLU A 145 7.82 19.48 19.45
CA GLU A 145 8.31 19.58 18.07
C GLU A 145 9.18 18.38 17.69
N PHE A 146 8.97 17.86 16.48
CA PHE A 146 9.71 16.74 15.91
C PHE A 146 10.14 17.06 14.48
N ASP A 147 11.21 16.41 14.00
CA ASP A 147 11.64 16.51 12.60
C ASP A 147 10.65 15.78 11.69
N ALA A 148 10.13 16.45 10.66
CA ALA A 148 9.17 15.88 9.72
C ALA A 148 9.74 14.72 8.89
N LYS A 149 11.07 14.62 8.74
CA LYS A 149 11.75 13.53 8.01
C LYS A 149 11.54 12.16 8.67
N VAL A 150 11.19 12.12 9.95
CA VAL A 150 10.91 10.85 10.65
C VAL A 150 9.62 10.19 10.15
N ILE A 151 8.74 10.95 9.48
CA ILE A 151 7.52 10.42 8.88
C ILE A 151 7.70 10.30 7.37
N THR A 152 7.70 9.06 6.86
CA THR A 152 7.93 8.79 5.44
C THR A 152 6.69 8.33 4.67
N ASN A 153 5.58 8.04 5.38
CA ASN A 153 4.43 7.32 4.81
C ASN A 153 3.16 8.17 4.65
N LEU A 154 3.25 9.50 4.69
CA LEU A 154 2.08 10.37 4.52
C LEU A 154 1.60 10.36 3.07
N SER A 155 0.32 10.05 2.88
CA SER A 155 -0.33 10.15 1.58
C SER A 155 -0.57 11.61 1.19
N LYS A 156 -0.25 11.92 -0.07
CA LYS A 156 -0.56 13.20 -0.71
C LYS A 156 -2.00 13.16 -1.24
N GLU A 157 -2.70 14.28 -1.17
CA GLU A 157 -4.06 14.43 -1.68
C GLU A 157 -4.09 15.40 -2.85
N ARG A 158 -4.93 15.12 -3.85
CA ARG A 158 -5.15 16.06 -4.95
C ARG A 158 -5.87 17.31 -4.43
N LEU A 159 -5.24 18.47 -4.57
CA LEU A 159 -5.86 19.73 -4.15
C LEU A 159 -7.05 20.06 -5.06
N ALA A 160 -8.22 20.28 -4.46
CA ALA A 160 -9.40 20.75 -5.17
C ALA A 160 -9.22 22.22 -5.58
N LEU A 161 -9.09 22.48 -6.88
CA LEU A 161 -8.81 23.83 -7.38
C LEU A 161 -10.09 24.65 -7.54
N LYS A 162 -10.07 25.85 -6.96
CA LYS A 162 -11.12 26.86 -7.07
C LYS A 162 -10.47 28.22 -7.34
N LYS A 163 -11.21 29.19 -7.88
CA LYS A 163 -10.60 30.50 -8.22
C LYS A 163 -10.19 31.31 -6.99
N ASP A 164 -10.90 31.17 -5.88
CA ASP A 164 -10.69 31.89 -4.63
C ASP A 164 -9.37 31.55 -3.92
N ILE A 165 -8.87 30.32 -4.08
CA ILE A 165 -7.61 29.87 -3.49
C ILE A 165 -6.36 30.43 -4.19
N PHE A 166 -6.49 30.95 -5.41
CA PHE A 166 -5.39 31.62 -6.11
C PHE A 166 -5.26 33.07 -5.67
N LYS A 167 -4.02 33.58 -5.63
CA LYS A 167 -3.77 35.01 -5.42
C LYS A 167 -4.16 35.85 -6.65
N ASN A 168 -3.98 35.28 -7.84
CA ASN A 168 -4.40 35.87 -9.11
C ASN A 168 -5.43 34.97 -9.81
N ASN A 169 -6.60 35.53 -10.13
CA ASN A 169 -7.77 34.75 -10.56
C ASN A 169 -7.93 34.65 -12.09
N ASN A 170 -6.88 35.01 -12.86
CA ASN A 170 -6.94 35.04 -14.33
C ASN A 170 -6.79 33.65 -14.99
N LEU A 171 -6.51 32.61 -14.19
CA LEU A 171 -6.31 31.26 -14.69
C LEU A 171 -7.63 30.56 -14.99
N LYS A 172 -7.65 29.79 -16.08
CA LYS A 172 -8.77 28.89 -16.39
C LYS A 172 -8.63 27.63 -15.55
N ILE A 173 -9.62 27.37 -14.69
CA ILE A 173 -9.69 26.17 -13.85
C ILE A 173 -10.72 25.20 -14.44
N LYS A 174 -10.37 23.93 -14.59
CA LYS A 174 -11.30 22.85 -14.97
C LYS A 174 -10.97 21.60 -14.15
N GLY A 175 -11.88 21.20 -13.27
CA GLY A 175 -11.62 20.15 -12.28
C GLY A 175 -10.45 20.55 -11.37
N ASN A 176 -9.51 19.65 -11.16
CA ASN A 176 -8.31 19.88 -10.33
C ASN A 176 -7.10 20.37 -11.14
N TYR A 177 -7.34 21.00 -12.30
CA TYR A 177 -6.29 21.53 -13.17
C TYR A 177 -6.47 23.02 -13.41
N ALA A 178 -5.37 23.74 -13.33
CA ALA A 178 -5.25 25.12 -13.75
C ALA A 178 -4.47 25.18 -15.06
N TYR A 179 -5.00 25.92 -16.03
CA TYR A 179 -4.46 25.98 -17.38
C TYR A 179 -3.70 27.28 -17.57
N ILE A 180 -2.42 27.16 -17.91
CA ILE A 180 -1.60 28.28 -18.38
C ILE A 180 -2.05 28.64 -19.80
N ASN A 181 -2.25 27.62 -20.63
CA ASN A 181 -2.78 27.72 -21.98
C ASN A 181 -3.37 26.37 -22.43
N ASN A 182 -3.76 26.25 -23.71
CA ASN A 182 -4.36 25.03 -24.24
C ASN A 182 -3.41 23.81 -24.32
N LYS A 183 -2.11 24.00 -24.13
CA LYS A 183 -1.07 22.96 -24.19
C LYS A 183 -0.29 22.78 -22.89
N ARG A 184 -0.53 23.59 -21.86
CA ARG A 184 0.16 23.52 -20.56
C ARG A 184 -0.85 23.70 -19.44
N ARG A 185 -0.86 22.76 -18.50
CA ARG A 185 -1.69 22.79 -17.31
C ARG A 185 -0.89 22.29 -16.11
N TYR A 186 -1.35 22.59 -14.92
CA TYR A 186 -0.77 22.05 -13.71
C TYR A 186 -1.86 21.66 -12.72
N TYR A 187 -1.47 20.78 -11.80
CA TYR A 187 -2.25 20.38 -10.64
C TYR A 187 -1.36 20.41 -9.41
N TYR A 188 -1.98 20.26 -8.24
CA TYR A 188 -1.25 20.21 -6.99
C TYR A 188 -1.61 18.99 -6.19
N GLU A 189 -0.61 18.42 -5.53
CA GLU A 189 -0.76 17.41 -4.50
C GLU A 189 -0.26 17.98 -3.18
N VAL A 190 -1.05 17.80 -2.12
CA VAL A 190 -0.82 18.47 -0.83
C VAL A 190 -0.94 17.51 0.34
N ILE A 191 -0.24 17.85 1.42
CA ILE A 191 -0.60 17.41 2.77
C ILE A 191 -1.04 18.67 3.51
N PRO A 192 -2.25 18.70 4.10
CA PRO A 192 -2.76 19.90 4.77
C PRO A 192 -1.83 20.32 5.91
N LYS A 193 -1.84 21.62 6.23
CA LYS A 193 -1.04 22.22 7.31
C LYS A 193 -1.16 21.47 8.63
N GLU A 194 -2.37 21.00 8.93
CA GLU A 194 -2.71 20.19 10.09
C GLU A 194 -3.65 19.06 9.70
N PHE A 195 -3.54 17.93 10.40
CA PHE A 195 -4.43 16.79 10.25
C PHE A 195 -4.47 15.97 11.54
N ASN A 196 -5.56 15.24 11.76
CA ASN A 196 -5.64 14.25 12.82
C ASN A 196 -5.16 12.90 12.30
N GLY A 197 -4.63 12.06 13.17
CA GLY A 197 -4.29 10.69 12.83
C GLY A 197 -3.72 9.94 14.03
N THR A 198 -3.31 8.70 13.78
CA THR A 198 -2.66 7.85 14.78
C THR A 198 -1.24 7.54 14.36
N MET A 199 -0.28 7.71 15.26
CA MET A 199 1.12 7.34 15.05
C MET A 199 1.45 6.07 15.83
N TYR A 200 2.06 5.10 15.15
CA TYR A 200 2.81 4.04 15.81
C TYR A 200 4.27 4.47 15.90
N ALA A 201 4.82 4.51 17.11
CA ALA A 201 6.21 4.88 17.38
C ALA A 201 6.71 4.20 18.67
N ASN A 202 8.04 4.09 18.80
CA ASN A 202 8.67 3.62 20.03
C ASN A 202 9.04 4.83 20.90
N LEU A 203 8.41 4.96 22.06
CA LEU A 203 8.67 6.04 23.01
C LEU A 203 9.84 5.63 23.91
N LYS A 204 11.01 6.22 23.68
CA LYS A 204 12.22 5.92 24.45
C LYS A 204 13.11 7.16 24.57
N ASN A 205 13.72 7.37 25.74
CA ASN A 205 14.64 8.47 25.98
C ASN A 205 14.04 9.85 25.63
N ASN A 206 12.74 10.06 25.92
CA ASN A 206 12.02 11.30 25.59
C ASN A 206 12.07 11.67 24.09
N THR A 207 12.16 10.67 23.21
CA THR A 207 12.01 10.80 21.75
C THR A 207 11.09 9.70 21.22
N ILE A 208 10.58 9.90 20.00
CA ILE A 208 9.73 8.94 19.27
C ILE A 208 10.54 7.92 18.44
N ALA A 209 11.83 7.75 18.78
CA ALA A 209 12.89 6.94 18.15
C ALA A 209 13.56 7.51 16.87
N ASN A 210 14.73 6.96 16.53
CA ASN A 210 15.81 7.53 15.70
C ASN A 210 15.43 7.57 14.19
N PRO A 211 15.80 8.61 13.41
CA PRO A 211 15.57 8.68 11.95
C PRO A 211 16.05 7.49 11.09
N ALA A 212 16.78 6.53 11.65
CA ALA A 212 17.16 5.27 10.99
C ALA A 212 16.15 4.11 11.22
N ASP A 213 15.21 4.25 12.17
CA ASP A 213 14.18 3.27 12.43
C ASP A 213 13.01 3.46 11.46
N LYS A 214 12.84 2.51 10.53
CA LYS A 214 11.72 2.43 9.58
C LYS A 214 10.34 2.19 10.23
N ASN A 215 10.21 2.45 11.52
CA ASN A 215 9.11 1.97 12.35
C ASN A 215 8.10 3.06 12.74
N ILE A 216 8.35 4.34 12.42
CA ILE A 216 7.31 5.36 12.61
C ILE A 216 6.32 5.27 11.45
N LYS A 217 5.07 4.94 11.78
CA LYS A 217 3.96 4.90 10.82
C LYS A 217 2.86 5.84 11.27
N VAL A 218 2.46 6.74 10.39
CA VAL A 218 1.32 7.64 10.63
C VAL A 218 0.13 7.20 9.79
N PHE A 219 -0.97 6.88 10.46
CA PHE A 219 -2.27 6.57 9.89
C PHE A 219 -3.10 7.86 9.88
N LYS A 220 -2.99 8.62 8.79
CA LYS A 220 -3.68 9.90 8.62
C LYS A 220 -5.20 9.68 8.61
N GLY A 221 -5.93 10.44 9.42
CA GLY A 221 -7.39 10.38 9.54
C GLY A 221 -7.93 9.21 10.35
N GLU A 222 -7.07 8.28 10.79
CA GLU A 222 -7.48 7.06 11.49
C GLU A 222 -7.41 7.23 13.01
N SER A 223 -8.43 6.70 13.70
CA SER A 223 -8.42 6.54 15.16
C SER A 223 -7.60 5.31 15.55
N ILE A 224 -7.23 5.18 16.83
CA ILE A 224 -6.57 3.96 17.34
C ILE A 224 -7.42 2.72 17.05
N GLN A 225 -8.74 2.81 17.24
CA GLN A 225 -9.65 1.71 16.98
C GLN A 225 -9.64 1.32 15.50
N ASN A 226 -9.73 2.29 14.59
CA ASN A 226 -9.67 2.00 13.16
C ASN A 226 -8.34 1.39 12.75
N VAL A 227 -7.23 1.83 13.35
CA VAL A 227 -5.91 1.21 13.10
C VAL A 227 -5.94 -0.25 13.55
N LEU A 228 -6.53 -0.58 14.69
CA LEU A 228 -6.64 -1.97 15.14
C LEU A 228 -7.57 -2.79 14.23
N GLU A 229 -8.70 -2.22 13.80
CA GLU A 229 -9.69 -2.88 12.93
C GLU A 229 -9.21 -3.07 11.48
N ASN A 230 -8.59 -2.05 10.88
CA ASN A 230 -8.08 -2.13 9.50
C ASN A 230 -6.85 -3.03 9.39
N ASN A 231 -6.07 -3.15 10.47
CA ASN A 231 -5.01 -4.16 10.54
C ASN A 231 -5.56 -5.57 10.88
N ASN A 232 -6.83 -5.72 11.30
CA ASN A 232 -7.52 -7.02 11.33
C ASN A 232 -7.91 -7.51 9.93
N PHE A 233 -6.99 -7.47 8.97
CA PHE A 233 -7.14 -8.28 7.76
C PHE A 233 -7.41 -9.71 8.20
N ASN A 234 -8.61 -10.20 7.86
CA ASN A 234 -9.18 -11.44 8.38
C ASN A 234 -8.21 -12.60 8.12
N THR A 235 -7.40 -12.95 9.13
CA THR A 235 -6.44 -14.06 9.08
C THR A 235 -7.17 -15.36 8.74
N GLY A 236 -8.44 -15.46 9.17
CA GLY A 236 -9.36 -16.53 8.78
C GLY A 236 -9.61 -16.59 7.27
N PHE A 237 -9.78 -15.46 6.57
CA PHE A 237 -9.96 -15.44 5.12
C PHE A 237 -8.72 -15.95 4.38
N PHE A 238 -7.53 -15.47 4.74
CA PHE A 238 -6.27 -15.93 4.13
C PHE A 238 -6.00 -17.40 4.40
N LYS A 239 -6.32 -17.88 5.61
CA LYS A 239 -6.25 -19.30 5.97
C LYS A 239 -7.13 -20.15 5.06
N VAL A 240 -8.38 -19.74 4.84
CA VAL A 240 -9.31 -20.46 3.95
C VAL A 240 -8.78 -20.48 2.51
N VAL A 241 -8.35 -19.33 1.99
CA VAL A 241 -7.79 -19.23 0.63
C VAL A 241 -6.54 -20.10 0.46
N PHE A 242 -5.65 -20.10 1.46
CA PHE A 242 -4.45 -20.94 1.47
C PHE A 242 -4.80 -22.42 1.35
N TRP A 243 -5.71 -22.94 2.19
CA TRP A 243 -6.07 -24.36 2.16
C TRP A 243 -6.75 -24.77 0.84
N ILE A 244 -7.56 -23.89 0.23
CA ILE A 244 -8.14 -24.13 -1.10
C ILE A 244 -7.03 -24.34 -2.15
N ILE A 245 -6.06 -23.43 -2.20
CA ILE A 245 -4.94 -23.50 -3.15
C ILE A 245 -4.08 -24.73 -2.85
N TRP A 246 -3.82 -25.03 -1.58
CA TRP A 246 -2.98 -26.14 -1.14
C TRP A 246 -3.56 -27.51 -1.51
N ILE A 247 -4.87 -27.69 -1.34
CA ILE A 247 -5.60 -28.90 -1.75
C ILE A 247 -5.56 -29.07 -3.27
N LEU A 248 -5.72 -27.97 -4.02
CA LEU A 248 -5.64 -27.98 -5.47
C LEU A 248 -4.24 -28.41 -5.96
N ILE A 249 -3.17 -27.86 -5.37
CA ILE A 249 -1.78 -28.24 -5.66
C ILE A 249 -1.55 -29.73 -5.35
N THR A 250 -2.00 -30.19 -4.19
CA THR A 250 -1.89 -31.60 -3.78
C THR A 250 -2.59 -32.53 -4.77
N THR A 251 -3.79 -32.14 -5.25
CA THR A 251 -4.54 -32.91 -6.24
C THR A 251 -3.80 -32.98 -7.58
N ILE A 252 -3.18 -31.88 -8.02
CA ILE A 252 -2.35 -31.84 -9.24
C ILE A 252 -1.12 -32.74 -9.08
N ILE A 253 -0.43 -32.70 -7.93
CA ILE A 253 0.74 -33.55 -7.67
C ILE A 253 0.36 -35.03 -7.74
N ILE A 254 -0.75 -35.42 -7.12
CA ILE A 254 -1.24 -36.80 -7.17
C ILE A 254 -1.61 -37.21 -8.60
N TYR A 255 -2.27 -36.32 -9.36
CA TYR A 255 -2.60 -36.58 -10.76
C TYR A 255 -1.35 -36.75 -11.64
N VAL A 256 -0.33 -35.90 -11.46
CA VAL A 256 0.95 -36.01 -12.16
C VAL A 256 1.67 -37.30 -11.77
N PHE A 257 1.64 -37.68 -10.49
CA PHE A 257 2.19 -38.94 -10.00
C PHE A 257 1.57 -40.14 -10.72
N TYR A 258 0.25 -40.19 -10.88
CA TYR A 258 -0.41 -41.25 -11.64
C TYR A 258 -0.10 -41.21 -13.14
N TYR A 259 0.12 -40.02 -13.70
CA TYR A 259 0.43 -39.88 -15.12
C TYR A 259 1.83 -40.39 -15.49
N LEU A 260 2.78 -40.35 -14.55
CA LEU A 260 4.20 -40.62 -14.81
C LEU A 260 4.59 -42.09 -15.02
N LYS A 261 3.64 -43.06 -14.98
CA LYS A 261 3.91 -44.52 -15.06
C LYS A 261 5.02 -44.96 -14.10
N ASN A 262 4.62 -45.34 -12.89
CA ASN A 262 5.55 -45.69 -11.82
C ASN A 262 6.00 -47.16 -11.90
N ASP A 263 6.62 -47.54 -13.02
CA ASP A 263 7.06 -48.93 -13.30
C ASP A 263 8.07 -49.45 -12.24
N TRP A 264 8.68 -48.55 -11.45
CA TRP A 264 9.55 -48.89 -10.32
C TRP A 264 8.82 -49.43 -9.08
N LEU A 265 7.48 -49.31 -9.02
CA LEU A 265 6.61 -49.89 -7.99
C LEU A 265 6.10 -51.28 -8.36
N GLU A 266 6.48 -51.80 -9.54
CA GLU A 266 6.14 -53.15 -9.95
C GLU A 266 7.22 -54.13 -9.45
N ASP A 267 6.82 -55.06 -8.58
CA ASP A 267 7.66 -56.21 -8.24
C ASP A 267 7.89 -57.02 -9.52
N LYS A 268 9.16 -57.29 -9.84
CA LYS A 268 9.54 -58.28 -10.86
C LYS A 268 9.13 -59.69 -10.42
#